data_AF-A0A094II53-F1
#
_entry.id   AF-A0A094II53-F1
#
_cell.length_a   1.000
_cell.length_b   1.000
_cell.length_c   1.000
_cell.angle_alpha   90.00
_cell.angle_beta   90.00
_cell.angle_gamma   90.00
#
_symmetry.space_group_name_H-M   'P 1'
#
loop_
_entity.id
_entity.type
_entity.pdbx_description
1 polymer ?
#
loop_
_entity_poly.entity_id
_entity_poly.type
_entity_poly.pdbx_seq_one_letter_code
_entity_poly.pdbx_strand_id
1 'polypeptide(L)'
;MSSTAYASGQIMRCGLNAVSAAVLQPLVDAVGRGWYFTVFALFVGISGLFSVAISRSKGMKWRQKRQKGLLKGQVTAIERLDSQALTTTPICRVLYNLLVGGLYTLNIAISSLFLRNPPFRMASTTSKTTVSAAASSFHTPIAEKQDVKAELNYWLPRKHRQETVDFTQPGGELRFQELEALQENKNVLIRDIRGNMSDYTLENNGFQYVVHEFSTVEDWSDEERLKAVHIPEAEKLVQKITGAARCVTFAHRIRNLTTDPAKRADNRAPAQSVHTDFSPAGALHHLEGIITDPAERKSLLRGRVMVMNFWRPLKPIQKDPLTVCDWTSVNQGADCIAFRMIFPNGWNELGKVQFSEKHNWCYLADQQPNEALLFKQFDSGADDGVTLPHSAFVDPRYADCDPRESIEIKMFVFLPEGN
;
A
#
# COMPACT_ATOMS: atom_id res chain seq x y z
N MET A 1 12.99 -6.60 13.11
CA MET A 1 13.94 -7.62 13.62
C MET A 1 14.83 -6.96 14.65
N SER A 2 15.09 -7.57 15.81
CA SER A 2 15.98 -6.94 16.80
C SER A 2 17.41 -6.81 16.25
N SER A 3 18.11 -5.73 16.60
CA SER A 3 19.50 -5.47 16.18
C SER A 3 20.42 -6.66 16.46
N THR A 4 20.17 -7.40 17.53
CA THR A 4 20.88 -8.63 17.92
C THR A 4 20.73 -9.78 16.92
N ALA A 5 19.53 -9.94 16.30
CA ALA A 5 19.29 -10.97 15.30
C ALA A 5 19.94 -10.64 13.95
N TYR A 6 20.01 -9.36 13.61
CA TYR A 6 20.73 -8.89 12.44
C TYR A 6 22.25 -9.07 12.62
N ALA A 7 22.79 -8.65 13.76
CA ALA A 7 24.22 -8.82 14.08
C ALA A 7 24.65 -10.29 14.13
N SER A 8 23.87 -11.17 14.75
CA SER A 8 24.18 -12.60 14.79
C SER A 8 24.14 -13.26 13.41
N GLY A 9 23.20 -12.83 12.54
CA GLY A 9 23.14 -13.26 11.16
C GLY A 9 24.37 -12.86 10.36
N GLN A 10 24.89 -11.65 10.57
CA GLN A 10 26.11 -11.19 9.91
C GLN A 10 27.36 -11.92 10.41
N ILE A 11 27.49 -12.17 11.71
CA ILE A 11 28.60 -12.96 12.27
C ILE A 11 28.59 -14.39 11.71
N MET A 12 27.42 -15.02 11.64
CA MET A 12 27.29 -16.38 11.09
C MET A 12 27.67 -16.44 9.61
N ARG A 13 27.26 -15.44 8.81
CA ARG A 13 27.66 -15.31 7.41
C ARG A 13 29.16 -15.17 7.24
N CYS A 14 29.79 -14.28 7.99
CA CYS A 14 31.24 -14.09 7.93
C CYS A 14 31.99 -15.35 8.36
N GLY A 15 31.55 -16.01 9.44
CA GLY A 15 32.14 -17.26 9.92
C GLY A 15 32.04 -18.39 8.90
N LEU A 16 30.87 -18.59 8.29
CA LEU A 16 30.67 -19.62 7.26
C LEU A 16 31.49 -19.36 6.00
N ASN A 17 31.60 -18.10 5.56
CA ASN A 17 32.43 -17.74 4.41
C ASN A 17 33.92 -17.98 4.69
N ALA A 18 34.40 -17.62 5.88
CA ALA A 18 35.80 -17.83 6.27
C ALA A 18 36.15 -19.32 6.35
N VAL A 19 35.30 -20.14 6.98
CA VAL A 19 35.48 -21.59 7.07
C VAL A 19 35.40 -22.23 5.68
N SER A 20 34.44 -21.81 4.86
CA SER A 20 34.31 -22.32 3.49
C SER A 20 35.56 -22.02 2.68
N ALA A 21 36.07 -20.79 2.71
CA ALA A 21 37.30 -20.44 1.99
C ALA A 21 38.53 -21.24 2.47
N ALA A 22 38.65 -21.48 3.78
CA ALA A 22 39.78 -22.21 4.35
C ALA A 22 39.78 -23.71 4.04
N VAL A 23 38.59 -24.30 3.88
CA VAL A 23 38.43 -25.77 3.72
C VAL A 23 38.19 -26.17 2.26
N LEU A 24 37.75 -25.24 1.40
CA LEU A 24 37.40 -25.53 0.01
C LEU A 24 38.63 -25.87 -0.83
N GLN A 25 39.74 -25.16 -0.68
CA GLN A 25 40.93 -25.41 -1.49
C GLN A 25 41.55 -26.81 -1.21
N PRO A 26 41.79 -27.22 0.05
CA PRO A 26 42.32 -28.57 0.33
C PRO A 26 41.39 -29.71 -0.12
N LEU A 27 40.07 -29.53 -0.01
CA LEU A 27 39.10 -30.54 -0.44
C LEU A 27 39.01 -30.67 -1.97
N VAL A 28 39.04 -29.53 -2.67
CA VAL A 28 39.03 -29.50 -4.13
C VAL A 28 40.30 -30.13 -4.69
N ASP A 29 41.45 -29.89 -4.06
CA ASP A 29 42.73 -30.46 -4.47
C ASP A 29 42.82 -31.96 -4.17
N ALA A 30 42.17 -32.46 -3.10
CA ALA A 30 42.16 -33.89 -2.75
C ALA A 30 41.19 -34.74 -3.58
N VAL A 31 40.01 -34.21 -3.94
CA VAL A 31 38.92 -34.97 -4.58
C VAL A 31 38.80 -34.65 -6.07
N GLY A 32 39.39 -33.54 -6.51
CA GLY A 32 39.25 -33.00 -7.86
C GLY A 32 38.00 -32.14 -8.01
N ARG A 33 38.14 -31.07 -8.81
CA ARG A 33 37.09 -30.04 -9.00
C ARG A 33 35.73 -30.63 -9.42
N GLY A 34 35.71 -31.57 -10.36
CA GLY A 34 34.47 -32.17 -10.86
C GLY A 34 33.70 -32.93 -9.77
N TRP A 35 34.37 -33.86 -9.10
CA TRP A 35 33.76 -34.69 -8.06
C TRP A 35 33.37 -33.89 -6.82
N TYR A 36 34.15 -32.87 -6.45
CA TYR A 36 33.81 -31.98 -5.35
C TYR A 36 32.43 -31.33 -5.56
N PHE A 37 32.17 -30.73 -6.73
CA PHE A 37 30.89 -30.08 -7.01
C PHE A 37 29.74 -31.09 -7.12
N THR A 38 29.98 -32.31 -7.59
CA THR A 38 28.96 -33.37 -7.61
C THR A 38 28.57 -33.81 -6.20
N VAL A 39 29.54 -34.07 -5.33
CA VAL A 39 29.29 -34.46 -3.93
C VAL A 39 28.62 -33.32 -3.16
N PHE A 40 29.06 -32.09 -3.38
CA PHE A 40 28.47 -30.91 -2.76
C PHE A 40 27.02 -30.69 -3.20
N ALA A 41 26.72 -30.82 -4.51
CA ALA A 41 25.36 -30.69 -5.03
C ALA A 41 24.42 -31.78 -4.46
N LEU A 42 24.90 -33.02 -4.35
CA LEU A 42 24.15 -34.11 -3.72
C LEU A 42 23.87 -33.83 -2.23
N PHE A 43 24.87 -33.33 -1.50
CA PHE A 43 24.71 -32.97 -0.10
C PHE A 43 23.68 -31.84 0.10
N VAL A 44 23.75 -30.78 -0.71
CA VAL A 44 22.78 -29.66 -0.67
C VAL A 44 21.38 -30.14 -1.08
N GLY A 45 21.27 -30.99 -2.10
CA GLY A 45 19.99 -31.57 -2.52
C GLY A 45 19.34 -32.43 -1.45
N ILE A 46 20.10 -33.35 -0.84
CA ILE A 46 19.60 -34.26 0.21
C ILE A 46 19.23 -33.47 1.47
N SER A 47 20.07 -32.52 1.89
CA SER A 47 19.78 -31.67 3.06
C SER A 47 18.53 -30.82 2.83
N GLY A 48 18.34 -30.25 1.62
CA GLY A 48 17.14 -29.52 1.24
C GLY A 48 15.87 -30.39 1.31
N LEU A 49 15.92 -31.60 0.74
CA LEU A 49 14.80 -32.55 0.80
C LEU A 49 14.46 -32.95 2.24
N PHE A 50 15.48 -33.18 3.07
CA PHE A 50 15.31 -33.49 4.49
C PHE A 50 14.69 -32.32 5.27
N SER A 51 15.14 -31.08 5.02
CA SER A 51 14.55 -29.87 5.62
C SER A 51 13.08 -29.70 5.24
N VAL A 52 12.72 -29.93 3.96
CA VAL A 52 11.33 -29.88 3.51
C VAL A 52 10.50 -30.96 4.17
N ALA A 53 11.00 -32.19 4.26
CA ALA A 53 10.31 -33.31 4.92
C ALA A 53 10.06 -33.04 6.41
N ILE A 54 11.05 -32.50 7.12
CA ILE A 54 10.91 -32.08 8.52
C ILE A 54 9.90 -30.94 8.66
N SER A 55 9.98 -29.93 7.78
CA SER A 55 9.07 -28.79 7.81
C SER A 55 7.61 -29.22 7.58
N ARG A 56 7.36 -30.17 6.66
CA ARG A 56 6.01 -30.70 6.41
C ARG A 56 5.51 -31.58 7.56
N SER A 57 6.35 -32.47 8.10
CA SER A 57 5.94 -33.42 9.14
C SER A 57 5.85 -32.82 10.55
N LYS A 58 6.80 -31.96 10.92
CA LYS A 58 6.90 -31.37 12.26
C LYS A 58 6.47 -29.91 12.31
N GLY A 59 6.37 -29.21 11.18
CA GLY A 59 6.03 -27.79 11.14
C GLY A 59 4.67 -27.46 11.77
N MET A 60 3.63 -28.28 11.52
CA MET A 60 2.32 -28.06 12.18
C MET A 60 2.39 -28.27 13.69
N LYS A 61 3.05 -29.34 14.15
CA LYS A 61 3.24 -29.60 15.59
C LYS A 61 4.06 -28.49 16.26
N TRP A 62 5.07 -27.96 15.58
CA TRP A 62 5.86 -26.83 16.07
C TRP A 62 5.06 -25.53 16.10
N ARG A 63 4.21 -25.25 15.11
CA ARG A 63 3.30 -24.09 15.09
C ARG A 63 2.30 -24.16 16.25
N GLN A 64 1.66 -25.32 16.43
CA GLN A 64 0.73 -25.55 17.55
C GLN A 64 1.42 -25.47 18.91
N LYS A 65 2.63 -26.04 19.06
CA LYS A 65 3.41 -25.94 20.31
C LYS A 65 3.83 -24.50 20.60
N ARG A 66 4.12 -23.69 19.57
CA ARG A 66 4.44 -22.26 19.70
C ARG A 66 3.21 -21.47 20.13
N GLN A 67 2.04 -21.75 19.55
CA GLN A 67 0.78 -21.10 19.92
C GLN A 67 0.37 -21.45 21.36
N LYS A 68 0.50 -22.72 21.76
CA LYS A 68 0.32 -23.14 23.16
C LYS A 68 1.36 -22.54 24.10
N GLY A 69 2.61 -22.38 23.67
CA GLY A 69 3.66 -21.73 24.45
C GLY A 69 3.45 -20.22 24.61
N LEU A 70 2.90 -19.55 23.60
CA LEU A 70 2.50 -18.15 23.65
C LEU A 70 1.29 -17.95 24.58
N LEU A 71 0.28 -18.83 24.50
CA LEU A 71 -0.86 -18.83 25.42
C LEU A 71 -0.43 -19.10 26.87
N LYS A 72 0.44 -20.10 27.11
CA LYS A 72 0.95 -20.41 28.44
C LYS A 72 1.87 -19.29 28.97
N GLY A 73 2.62 -18.64 28.09
CA GLY A 73 3.43 -17.46 28.38
C GLY A 73 2.60 -16.21 28.69
N GLN A 74 1.44 -16.05 28.05
CA GLN A 74 0.45 -15.01 28.38
C GLN A 74 -0.20 -15.28 29.74
N VAL A 75 -0.61 -16.52 30.03
CA VAL A 75 -1.18 -16.89 31.35
C VAL A 75 -0.16 -16.70 32.48
N THR A 76 1.10 -17.14 32.29
CA THR A 76 2.17 -16.91 33.29
C THR A 76 2.64 -15.47 33.37
N ALA A 77 2.52 -14.67 32.31
CA ALA A 77 2.76 -13.23 32.36
C ALA A 77 1.62 -12.50 33.11
N ILE A 78 0.38 -12.95 32.96
CA ILE A 78 -0.78 -12.44 33.72
C ILE A 78 -0.63 -12.81 35.21
N GLU A 79 -0.24 -14.05 35.55
CA GLU A 79 0.02 -14.44 36.95
C GLU A 79 1.26 -13.78 37.57
N ARG A 80 2.27 -13.42 36.76
CA ARG A 80 3.46 -12.68 37.24
C ARG A 80 3.24 -11.17 37.39
N LEU A 81 2.20 -10.61 36.79
CA LEU A 81 1.86 -9.20 36.97
C LEU A 81 1.22 -8.92 38.34
N ASP A 82 0.76 -9.95 39.07
CA ASP A 82 0.25 -9.85 40.44
C ASP A 82 1.33 -9.97 41.54
N SER A 83 2.59 -10.31 41.21
CA SER A 83 3.65 -10.49 42.22
C SER A 83 5.00 -9.87 41.81
N GLN A 84 5.11 -8.58 42.10
CA GLN A 84 6.32 -7.76 42.32
C GLN A 84 7.58 -7.86 41.40
N ALA A 85 8.03 -6.64 41.09
CA ALA A 85 9.36 -6.13 40.79
C ALA A 85 10.63 -7.02 40.92
N LEU A 86 11.55 -6.73 39.99
CA LEU A 86 13.01 -6.98 39.90
C LEU A 86 13.56 -8.33 39.39
N THR A 87 14.45 -8.14 38.40
CA THR A 87 15.70 -8.88 38.07
C THR A 87 15.71 -10.14 37.18
N THR A 88 16.43 -9.96 36.05
CA THR A 88 17.44 -10.82 35.37
C THR A 88 17.07 -12.12 34.63
N THR A 89 17.30 -12.06 33.29
CA THR A 89 17.76 -13.10 32.30
C THR A 89 16.88 -14.37 32.12
N PRO A 90 16.99 -15.26 31.08
CA PRO A 90 18.16 -15.61 30.24
C PRO A 90 17.92 -16.04 28.75
N ILE A 91 18.99 -16.00 27.96
CA ILE A 91 19.61 -17.00 27.03
C ILE A 91 18.77 -17.89 26.06
N CYS A 92 17.45 -18.02 26.10
CA CYS A 92 16.76 -19.05 25.28
C CYS A 92 16.45 -18.69 23.81
N ARG A 93 16.98 -17.60 23.26
CA ARG A 93 16.65 -17.14 21.89
C ARG A 93 17.68 -17.48 20.81
N VAL A 94 18.83 -18.05 21.18
CA VAL A 94 19.95 -18.29 20.26
C VAL A 94 19.79 -19.60 19.46
N LEU A 95 19.07 -20.61 19.96
CA LEU A 95 18.97 -21.91 19.30
C LEU A 95 17.94 -21.99 18.16
N TYR A 96 16.99 -21.04 18.08
CA TYR A 96 15.93 -21.07 17.07
C TYR A 96 16.35 -20.48 15.71
N ASN A 97 17.28 -19.51 15.71
CA ASN A 97 17.78 -18.88 14.47
C ASN A 97 18.84 -19.71 13.74
N LEU A 98 19.35 -20.78 14.36
CA LEU A 98 20.39 -21.65 13.81
C LEU A 98 19.92 -22.60 12.69
N LEU A 99 18.61 -22.77 12.48
CA LEU A 99 18.10 -23.83 11.56
C LEU A 99 17.30 -23.35 10.34
N VAL A 100 16.99 -22.04 10.22
CA VAL A 100 16.09 -21.56 9.14
C VAL A 100 16.73 -20.47 8.25
N GLY A 101 17.85 -19.87 8.67
CA GLY A 101 18.50 -18.78 7.91
C GLY A 101 19.46 -19.21 6.79
N GLY A 102 19.82 -20.50 6.70
CA GLY A 102 20.91 -20.98 5.83
C GLY A 102 20.53 -21.41 4.41
N LEU A 103 19.24 -21.53 4.07
CA LEU A 103 18.81 -22.18 2.81
C LEU A 103 18.19 -21.25 1.77
N TYR A 104 18.16 -19.93 2.00
CA TYR A 104 17.54 -18.97 1.08
C TYR A 104 18.52 -18.10 0.27
N THR A 105 19.84 -18.27 0.42
CA THR A 105 20.84 -17.43 -0.28
C THR A 105 21.88 -18.24 -1.07
N LEU A 106 21.43 -19.28 -1.78
CA LEU A 106 22.24 -20.00 -2.77
C LEU A 106 21.49 -20.33 -4.08
N ASN A 107 20.38 -19.62 -4.37
CA ASN A 107 19.62 -19.78 -5.63
C ASN A 107 19.71 -18.57 -6.59
N ILE A 108 20.46 -17.53 -6.22
CA ILE A 108 20.59 -16.30 -7.05
C ILE A 108 21.92 -16.26 -7.84
N ALA A 109 22.83 -17.23 -7.67
CA ALA A 109 24.14 -17.22 -8.33
C ALA A 109 24.28 -18.15 -9.57
N ILE A 110 23.19 -18.76 -10.08
CA ILE A 110 23.24 -19.70 -11.22
C ILE A 110 22.49 -19.19 -12.46
N SER A 111 21.76 -18.07 -12.37
CA SER A 111 21.01 -17.53 -13.53
C SER A 111 21.82 -16.59 -14.43
N SER A 112 23.12 -16.40 -14.19
CA SER A 112 23.98 -15.45 -14.93
C SER A 112 24.94 -16.10 -15.94
N LEU A 113 24.71 -17.35 -16.36
CA LEU A 113 25.65 -18.07 -17.24
C LEU A 113 25.06 -18.75 -18.49
N PHE A 114 23.85 -18.41 -18.91
CA PHE A 114 23.27 -18.95 -20.16
C PHE A 114 22.53 -17.89 -20.99
N LEU A 115 23.24 -16.91 -21.55
CA LEU A 115 22.79 -16.17 -22.73
C LEU A 115 23.99 -15.72 -23.56
N ARG A 116 24.45 -16.58 -24.48
CA ARG A 116 25.22 -16.19 -25.66
C ARG A 116 24.73 -17.01 -26.84
N ASN A 117 23.98 -16.38 -27.74
CA ASN A 117 24.05 -16.58 -29.19
C ASN A 117 23.26 -15.49 -29.94
N PRO A 118 23.62 -15.17 -31.20
CA PRO A 118 23.36 -13.87 -31.86
C PRO A 118 22.08 -13.86 -32.72
N PRO A 119 21.65 -12.68 -33.24
CA PRO A 119 20.33 -12.52 -33.83
C PRO A 119 20.27 -12.87 -35.32
N PHE A 120 19.15 -13.47 -35.72
CA PHE A 120 18.77 -13.67 -37.12
C PHE A 120 17.83 -12.53 -37.55
N ARG A 121 18.20 -11.80 -38.61
CA ARG A 121 17.38 -10.78 -39.29
C ARG A 121 16.41 -11.47 -40.26
N MET A 122 15.15 -11.03 -40.30
CA MET A 122 14.44 -10.94 -41.58
C MET A 122 13.34 -9.88 -41.60
N ALA A 123 13.42 -9.10 -42.67
CA ALA A 123 12.52 -8.16 -43.34
C ALA A 123 11.14 -7.80 -42.76
N SER A 124 10.92 -6.48 -42.73
CA SER A 124 9.64 -5.78 -42.64
C SER A 124 8.71 -6.08 -43.82
N THR A 125 7.41 -6.18 -43.56
CA THR A 125 6.39 -5.79 -44.54
C THR A 125 5.30 -5.00 -43.81
N THR A 126 5.14 -3.75 -44.22
CA THR A 126 4.16 -2.79 -43.70
C THR A 126 2.83 -2.99 -44.42
N SER A 127 1.73 -3.15 -43.70
CA SER A 127 0.37 -3.04 -44.25
C SER A 127 -0.39 -1.98 -43.45
N LYS A 128 -0.66 -0.84 -44.10
CA LYS A 128 -1.52 0.23 -43.61
C LYS A 128 -2.97 -0.17 -43.90
N THR A 129 -3.79 -0.30 -42.86
CA THR A 129 -5.24 -0.34 -43.01
C THR A 129 -5.84 0.86 -42.30
N THR A 130 -6.28 1.82 -43.10
CA THR A 130 -7.04 3.00 -42.72
C THR A 130 -8.46 2.56 -42.37
N VAL A 131 -8.94 2.81 -41.15
CA VAL A 131 -10.37 2.70 -40.83
C VAL A 131 -10.90 4.10 -40.54
N SER A 132 -11.80 4.52 -41.42
CA SER A 132 -12.53 5.78 -41.39
C SER A 132 -13.50 5.83 -40.21
N ALA A 133 -13.49 6.95 -39.48
CA ALA A 133 -14.47 7.28 -38.47
C ALA A 133 -15.85 7.50 -39.12
N ALA A 134 -16.88 6.81 -38.64
CA ALA A 134 -18.27 7.15 -38.86
C ALA A 134 -18.88 7.44 -37.48
N ALA A 135 -19.24 8.70 -37.26
CA ALA A 135 -19.94 9.14 -36.07
C ALA A 135 -21.39 8.64 -36.12
N SER A 136 -21.73 7.65 -35.30
CA SER A 136 -23.13 7.38 -34.95
C SER A 136 -23.39 7.96 -33.56
N SER A 137 -24.28 8.95 -33.50
CA SER A 137 -24.84 9.48 -32.26
C SER A 137 -25.62 8.38 -31.55
N PHE A 138 -24.97 7.68 -30.61
CA PHE A 138 -25.65 6.82 -29.67
C PHE A 138 -26.34 7.72 -28.63
N HIS A 139 -27.67 7.73 -28.65
CA HIS A 139 -28.46 8.17 -27.52
C HIS A 139 -28.26 7.12 -26.42
N THR A 140 -27.30 7.36 -25.52
CA THR A 140 -27.07 6.49 -24.37
C THR A 140 -28.30 6.57 -23.48
N PRO A 141 -28.97 5.44 -23.15
CA PRO A 141 -30.04 5.44 -22.16
C PRO A 141 -29.50 6.04 -20.86
N ILE A 142 -30.25 6.95 -20.24
CA ILE A 142 -29.91 7.46 -18.91
C ILE A 142 -29.89 6.23 -17.99
N ALA A 143 -28.70 5.80 -17.58
CA ALA A 143 -28.54 4.69 -16.66
C ALA A 143 -29.36 5.00 -15.40
N GLU A 144 -30.22 4.08 -14.98
CA GLU A 144 -30.94 4.22 -13.72
C GLU A 144 -29.92 4.37 -12.59
N LYS A 145 -30.13 5.38 -11.74
CA LYS A 145 -29.29 5.66 -10.57
C LYS A 145 -29.26 4.45 -9.66
N GLN A 146 -28.05 4.02 -9.31
CA GLN A 146 -27.84 2.84 -8.46
C GLN A 146 -27.43 3.21 -7.04
N ASP A 147 -28.24 4.01 -6.34
CA ASP A 147 -27.95 4.31 -4.93
C ASP A 147 -27.85 3.02 -4.10
N VAL A 148 -26.85 2.94 -3.22
CA VAL A 148 -26.57 1.75 -2.41
C VAL A 148 -26.68 2.08 -0.93
N LYS A 149 -27.42 1.27 -0.18
CA LYS A 149 -27.29 1.23 1.28
C LYS A 149 -26.23 0.21 1.64
N ALA A 150 -25.11 0.66 2.17
CA ALA A 150 -23.98 -0.18 2.52
C ALA A 150 -23.43 0.18 3.89
N GLU A 151 -22.67 -0.77 4.45
CA GLU A 151 -21.99 -0.59 5.71
C GLU A 151 -20.62 0.07 5.47
N LEU A 152 -20.37 1.18 6.17
CA LEU A 152 -19.05 1.81 6.26
C LEU A 152 -18.53 1.70 7.69
N ASN A 153 -17.23 1.45 7.82
CA ASN A 153 -16.56 1.29 9.09
C ASN A 153 -15.93 2.60 9.55
N TYR A 154 -16.57 3.26 10.51
CA TYR A 154 -16.16 4.51 11.13
C TYR A 154 -15.34 4.27 12.39
N TRP A 155 -14.65 5.31 12.83
CA TRP A 155 -13.94 5.30 14.09
C TRP A 155 -14.86 5.80 15.22
N LEU A 156 -14.80 5.15 16.38
CA LEU A 156 -15.66 5.48 17.52
C LEU A 156 -15.42 6.92 17.99
N PRO A 157 -16.47 7.62 18.49
CA PRO A 157 -16.33 8.95 19.06
C PRO A 157 -15.24 9.04 20.13
N ARG A 158 -14.46 10.13 20.07
CA ARG A 158 -13.35 10.45 20.97
C ARG A 158 -13.50 11.84 21.53
N LYS A 159 -13.00 12.01 22.75
CA LYS A 159 -12.88 13.32 23.40
C LYS A 159 -11.71 14.13 22.84
N HIS A 160 -10.60 13.46 22.53
CA HIS A 160 -9.42 14.11 21.97
C HIS A 160 -9.51 14.18 20.45
N ARG A 161 -9.13 15.33 19.87
CA ARG A 161 -9.08 15.56 18.42
C ARG A 161 -7.78 15.11 17.77
N GLN A 162 -6.88 14.57 18.59
CA GLN A 162 -5.65 13.92 18.15
C GLN A 162 -5.38 12.72 19.07
N GLU A 163 -5.08 11.56 18.49
CA GLU A 163 -4.44 10.45 19.19
C GLU A 163 -3.02 10.27 18.66
N THR A 164 -2.13 9.77 19.52
CA THR A 164 -0.75 9.46 19.15
C THR A 164 -0.38 8.05 19.59
N VAL A 165 0.26 7.33 18.68
CA VAL A 165 0.91 6.05 18.91
C VAL A 165 2.39 6.24 18.70
N ASP A 166 3.19 5.91 19.71
CA ASP A 166 4.64 5.94 19.62
C ASP A 166 5.22 4.52 19.58
N PHE A 167 5.66 4.09 18.40
CA PHE A 167 6.28 2.78 18.18
C PHE A 167 7.71 2.69 18.69
N THR A 168 8.31 3.80 19.15
CA THR A 168 9.62 3.81 19.80
C THR A 168 9.53 3.41 21.27
N GLN A 169 8.34 3.48 21.87
CA GLN A 169 8.10 3.17 23.27
C GLN A 169 7.62 1.72 23.47
N PRO A 170 7.95 1.09 24.62
CA PRO A 170 7.32 -0.17 25.01
C PRO A 170 5.80 -0.04 25.04
N GLY A 171 5.09 -0.96 24.37
CA GLY A 171 3.62 -0.96 24.32
C GLY A 171 3.00 -0.17 23.16
N GLY A 172 3.79 0.52 22.32
CA GLY A 172 3.26 1.22 21.14
C GLY A 172 2.42 0.34 20.21
N GLU A 173 2.86 -0.90 19.98
CA GLU A 173 2.13 -1.88 19.18
C GLU A 173 0.78 -2.28 19.80
N LEU A 174 0.74 -2.47 21.12
CA LEU A 174 -0.50 -2.79 21.83
C LEU A 174 -1.47 -1.59 21.76
N ARG A 175 -0.95 -0.38 21.99
CA ARG A 175 -1.73 0.85 21.88
C ARG A 175 -2.29 1.06 20.48
N PHE A 176 -1.53 0.76 19.43
CA PHE A 176 -1.99 0.78 18.06
C PHE A 176 -3.17 -0.17 17.86
N GLN A 177 -3.04 -1.43 18.30
CA GLN A 177 -4.10 -2.44 18.18
C GLN A 177 -5.37 -2.03 18.94
N GLU A 178 -5.22 -1.48 20.15
CA GLU A 178 -6.35 -0.95 20.94
C GLU A 178 -7.08 0.16 20.20
N LEU A 179 -6.36 1.11 19.59
CA LEU A 179 -6.96 2.23 18.87
C LEU A 179 -7.55 1.83 17.52
N GLU A 180 -6.92 0.90 16.79
CA GLU A 180 -7.47 0.36 15.54
C GLU A 180 -8.74 -0.45 15.79
N ALA A 181 -8.88 -1.08 16.96
CA ALA A 181 -10.09 -1.81 17.34
C ALA A 181 -11.28 -0.88 17.67
N LEU A 182 -11.07 0.44 17.80
CA LEU A 182 -12.13 1.41 18.09
C LEU A 182 -12.96 1.75 16.84
N GLN A 183 -13.60 0.74 16.28
CA GLN A 183 -14.33 0.83 15.04
C GLN A 183 -15.82 0.56 15.27
N GLU A 184 -16.66 1.23 14.50
CA GLU A 184 -18.10 0.98 14.46
C GLU A 184 -18.61 0.98 13.03
N ASN A 185 -19.48 0.03 12.74
CA ASN A 185 -20.10 -0.10 11.44
C ASN A 185 -21.39 0.70 11.40
N LYS A 186 -21.56 1.49 10.32
CA LYS A 186 -22.76 2.31 10.09
C LYS A 186 -23.33 2.03 8.72
N ASN A 187 -24.62 1.76 8.68
CA ASN A 187 -25.37 1.70 7.43
C ASN A 187 -25.58 3.12 6.93
N VAL A 188 -25.06 3.43 5.75
CA VAL A 188 -25.18 4.74 5.12
C VAL A 188 -25.74 4.60 3.72
N LEU A 189 -26.37 5.67 3.23
CA LEU A 189 -26.73 5.78 1.83
C LEU A 189 -25.53 6.34 1.07
N ILE A 190 -25.08 5.59 0.05
CA ILE A 190 -24.04 5.98 -0.88
C ILE A 190 -24.72 6.27 -2.22
N ARG A 191 -24.65 7.54 -2.65
CA ARG A 191 -25.38 8.04 -3.81
C ARG A 191 -24.59 7.81 -5.09
N ASP A 192 -25.24 7.23 -6.10
CA ASP A 192 -24.66 7.09 -7.42
C ASP A 192 -24.72 8.44 -8.16
N ILE A 193 -23.56 8.97 -8.54
CA ILE A 193 -23.47 10.24 -9.24
C ILE A 193 -23.38 10.09 -10.77
N ARG A 194 -23.54 8.88 -11.31
CA ARG A 194 -23.61 8.62 -12.75
C ARG A 194 -24.62 9.55 -13.42
N GLY A 195 -24.20 10.27 -14.46
CA GLY A 195 -25.03 11.28 -15.14
C GLY A 195 -25.05 12.68 -14.50
N ASN A 196 -24.49 12.85 -13.30
CA ASN A 196 -24.37 14.11 -12.57
C ASN A 196 -22.92 14.44 -12.19
N MET A 197 -21.94 13.81 -12.84
CA MET A 197 -20.52 13.98 -12.50
C MET A 197 -20.07 15.45 -12.58
N SER A 198 -20.66 16.23 -13.49
CA SER A 198 -20.36 17.67 -13.67
C SER A 198 -20.76 18.55 -12.48
N ASP A 199 -21.65 18.07 -11.62
CA ASP A 199 -22.14 18.82 -10.47
C ASP A 199 -21.12 18.81 -9.32
N TYR A 200 -20.11 17.93 -9.39
CA TYR A 200 -19.08 17.73 -8.38
C TYR A 200 -17.72 18.17 -8.89
N THR A 201 -17.12 19.16 -8.22
CA THR A 201 -15.84 19.74 -8.62
C THR A 201 -14.84 19.74 -7.48
N LEU A 202 -13.55 19.81 -7.82
CA LEU A 202 -12.47 19.90 -6.83
C LEU A 202 -12.61 21.12 -5.90
N GLU A 203 -13.12 22.23 -6.40
CA GLU A 203 -13.26 23.47 -5.62
C GLU A 203 -14.52 23.49 -4.76
N ASN A 204 -15.63 22.89 -5.20
CA ASN A 204 -16.88 22.93 -4.44
C ASN A 204 -17.03 21.72 -3.51
N ASN A 205 -16.55 20.55 -3.91
CA ASN A 205 -16.83 19.28 -3.22
C ASN A 205 -15.57 18.54 -2.78
N GLY A 206 -14.38 19.00 -3.18
CA GLY A 206 -13.11 18.37 -2.86
C GLY A 206 -12.76 17.16 -3.74
N PHE A 207 -13.64 16.79 -4.68
CA PHE A 207 -13.43 15.70 -5.63
C PHE A 207 -14.08 15.98 -6.99
N GLN A 208 -13.58 15.31 -8.02
CA GLN A 208 -14.10 15.42 -9.38
C GLN A 208 -13.80 14.14 -10.17
N TYR A 209 -14.79 13.65 -10.91
CA TYR A 209 -14.59 12.59 -11.90
C TYR A 209 -14.28 13.21 -13.26
N VAL A 210 -13.33 12.61 -13.98
CA VAL A 210 -12.90 13.05 -15.31
C VAL A 210 -12.83 11.90 -16.28
N VAL A 211 -13.46 12.10 -17.44
CA VAL A 211 -13.34 11.18 -18.57
C VAL A 211 -12.10 11.59 -19.37
N HIS A 212 -11.15 10.67 -19.50
CA HIS A 212 -9.90 10.90 -20.22
C HIS A 212 -9.43 9.60 -20.90
N GLU A 213 -9.05 9.71 -22.16
CA GLU A 213 -8.47 8.60 -22.91
C GLU A 213 -7.00 8.43 -22.52
N PHE A 214 -6.74 7.47 -21.62
CA PHE A 214 -5.40 7.16 -21.14
C PHE A 214 -4.61 6.30 -22.13
N SER A 215 -3.30 6.50 -22.12
CA SER A 215 -2.37 5.65 -22.85
C SER A 215 -2.50 4.18 -22.40
N THR A 216 -2.46 3.26 -23.37
CA THR A 216 -2.55 1.82 -23.09
C THR A 216 -1.31 1.36 -22.33
N VAL A 217 -1.54 0.67 -21.21
CA VAL A 217 -0.52 -0.03 -20.43
C VAL A 217 -0.82 -1.51 -20.53
N GLU A 218 0.05 -2.26 -21.21
CA GLU A 218 -0.14 -3.70 -21.46
C GLU A 218 0.12 -4.54 -20.20
N ASP A 219 1.14 -4.16 -19.41
CA ASP A 219 1.53 -4.85 -18.19
C ASP A 219 1.60 -3.87 -17.00
N TRP A 220 0.65 -3.99 -16.09
CA TRP A 220 0.56 -3.20 -14.87
C TRP A 220 1.58 -3.61 -13.80
N SER A 221 2.32 -4.71 -14.00
CA SER A 221 3.43 -5.11 -13.13
C SER A 221 4.77 -4.47 -13.52
N ASP A 222 4.86 -3.85 -14.70
CA ASP A 222 6.03 -3.09 -15.13
C ASP A 222 6.03 -1.68 -14.51
N GLU A 223 6.70 -1.57 -13.36
CA GLU A 223 6.81 -0.31 -12.60
C GLU A 223 7.57 0.78 -13.38
N GLU A 224 8.52 0.42 -14.24
CA GLU A 224 9.28 1.39 -15.03
C GLU A 224 8.40 2.01 -16.12
N ARG A 225 7.59 1.19 -16.80
CA ARG A 225 6.62 1.67 -17.79
C ARG A 225 5.57 2.57 -17.14
N LEU A 226 5.11 2.21 -15.95
CA LEU A 226 4.18 3.01 -15.17
C LEU A 226 4.74 4.41 -14.88
N LYS A 227 6.00 4.48 -14.40
CA LYS A 227 6.70 5.75 -14.12
C LYS A 227 7.00 6.55 -15.37
N ALA A 228 7.31 5.90 -16.49
CA ALA A 228 7.67 6.58 -17.73
C ALA A 228 6.46 7.14 -18.51
N VAL A 229 5.28 6.52 -18.38
CA VAL A 229 4.11 6.84 -19.22
C VAL A 229 2.93 7.31 -18.38
N HIS A 230 2.44 6.47 -17.47
CA HIS A 230 1.14 6.71 -16.86
C HIS A 230 1.18 7.78 -15.76
N ILE A 231 2.23 7.80 -14.92
CA ILE A 231 2.40 8.84 -13.90
C ILE A 231 2.52 10.24 -14.55
N PRO A 232 3.39 10.47 -15.56
CA PRO A 232 3.46 11.75 -16.25
C PRO A 232 2.15 12.17 -16.95
N GLU A 233 1.38 11.20 -17.47
CA GLU A 233 0.06 11.47 -18.06
C GLU A 233 -0.94 11.92 -17.00
N ALA A 234 -0.98 11.25 -15.84
CA ALA A 234 -1.82 11.65 -14.71
C ALA A 234 -1.44 13.04 -14.17
N GLU A 235 -0.15 13.33 -14.01
CA GLU A 235 0.34 14.65 -13.58
C GLU A 235 -0.11 15.75 -14.55
N LYS A 236 0.06 15.55 -15.87
CA LYS A 236 -0.40 16.51 -16.89
C LYS A 236 -1.90 16.74 -16.84
N LEU A 237 -2.69 15.68 -16.63
CA LEU A 237 -4.14 15.81 -16.52
C LEU A 237 -4.51 16.63 -15.27
N VAL A 238 -3.89 16.33 -14.12
CA VAL A 238 -4.10 17.09 -12.88
C VAL A 238 -3.68 18.55 -13.06
N GLN A 239 -2.53 18.84 -13.67
CA GLN A 239 -2.10 20.20 -13.99
C GLN A 239 -3.10 20.94 -14.88
N LYS A 240 -3.61 20.29 -15.92
CA LYS A 240 -4.62 20.87 -16.82
C LYS A 240 -5.91 21.24 -16.08
N ILE A 241 -6.36 20.39 -15.17
CA ILE A 241 -7.63 20.58 -14.43
C ILE A 241 -7.48 21.65 -13.34
N THR A 242 -6.36 21.63 -12.62
CA THR A 242 -6.13 22.49 -11.45
C THR A 242 -5.47 23.83 -11.80
N GLY A 243 -4.87 23.96 -12.99
CA GLY A 243 -4.01 25.10 -13.32
C GLY A 243 -2.66 25.08 -12.60
N ALA A 244 -2.27 23.95 -12.01
CA ALA A 244 -1.03 23.83 -11.26
C ALA A 244 0.21 24.00 -12.15
N ALA A 245 1.17 24.77 -11.66
CA ALA A 245 2.46 24.94 -12.32
C ALA A 245 3.33 23.68 -12.19
N ARG A 246 3.12 22.88 -11.14
CA ARG A 246 3.90 21.68 -10.85
C ARG A 246 3.09 20.64 -10.10
N CYS A 247 3.27 19.39 -10.49
CA CYS A 247 2.89 18.22 -9.70
C CYS A 247 4.15 17.44 -9.33
N VAL A 248 4.17 16.84 -8.14
CA VAL A 248 5.23 15.95 -7.68
C VAL A 248 4.59 14.70 -7.11
N THR A 249 4.59 13.61 -7.89
CA THR A 249 4.18 12.30 -7.42
C THR A 249 5.17 11.75 -6.40
N PHE A 250 4.65 11.33 -5.24
CA PHE A 250 5.48 10.75 -4.16
C PHE A 250 5.11 9.30 -3.83
N ALA A 251 3.91 8.85 -4.22
CA ALA A 251 3.51 7.47 -4.04
C ALA A 251 2.57 7.03 -5.17
N HIS A 252 2.67 5.77 -5.55
CA HIS A 252 1.67 5.11 -6.36
C HIS A 252 1.45 3.69 -5.84
N ARG A 253 0.22 3.18 -5.96
CA ARG A 253 -0.17 1.84 -5.52
C ARG A 253 -1.15 1.24 -6.49
N ILE A 254 -0.85 0.02 -6.94
CA ILE A 254 -1.81 -0.81 -7.66
C ILE A 254 -2.49 -1.71 -6.62
N ARG A 255 -3.81 -1.58 -6.52
CA ARG A 255 -4.64 -2.43 -5.68
C ARG A 255 -5.25 -3.51 -6.56
N ASN A 256 -4.82 -4.75 -6.34
CA ASN A 256 -5.42 -5.96 -6.86
C ASN A 256 -5.57 -6.90 -5.66
N LEU A 257 -6.80 -7.35 -5.42
CA LEU A 257 -7.07 -8.38 -4.42
C LEU A 257 -6.58 -9.71 -5.00
N THR A 258 -5.31 -10.01 -4.79
CA THR A 258 -4.75 -11.29 -5.24
C THR A 258 -5.52 -12.42 -4.57
N THR A 259 -5.97 -13.40 -5.34
CA THR A 259 -6.55 -14.65 -4.83
C THR A 259 -5.54 -15.51 -4.06
N ASP A 260 -4.25 -15.15 -4.09
CA ASP A 260 -3.17 -15.83 -3.38
C ASP A 260 -3.16 -15.46 -1.88
N PRO A 261 -3.45 -16.41 -0.97
CA PRO A 261 -3.42 -16.18 0.48
C PRO A 261 -2.04 -15.75 1.01
N ALA A 262 -0.95 -16.07 0.31
CA ALA A 262 0.40 -15.69 0.71
C ALA A 262 0.70 -14.19 0.47
N LYS A 263 -0.02 -13.55 -0.46
CA LYS A 263 0.10 -12.12 -0.78
C LYS A 263 -0.95 -11.24 -0.08
N ARG A 264 -1.90 -11.83 0.67
CA ARG A 264 -2.86 -11.08 1.51
C ARG A 264 -2.20 -10.23 2.60
N ALA A 265 -0.97 -10.59 3.02
CA ALA A 265 -0.21 -9.82 4.00
C ALA A 265 0.33 -8.47 3.45
N ASP A 266 0.22 -8.23 2.14
CA ASP A 266 0.88 -7.11 1.45
C ASP A 266 0.02 -5.83 1.39
N ASN A 267 -1.06 -5.74 2.19
CA ASN A 267 -1.93 -4.55 2.32
C ASN A 267 -2.51 -4.01 0.99
N ARG A 268 -2.65 -4.87 -0.03
CA ARG A 268 -3.17 -4.52 -1.37
C ARG A 268 -4.70 -4.52 -1.48
N ALA A 269 -5.39 -4.89 -0.40
CA ALA A 269 -6.85 -4.90 -0.37
C ALA A 269 -7.43 -3.47 -0.36
N PRO A 270 -8.66 -3.27 -0.87
CA PRO A 270 -9.42 -2.05 -0.66
C PRO A 270 -9.54 -1.73 0.84
N ALA A 271 -9.28 -0.48 1.22
CA ALA A 271 -9.40 -0.04 2.61
C ALA A 271 -10.88 0.18 2.91
N GLN A 272 -11.45 -0.62 3.82
CA GLN A 272 -12.87 -0.57 4.18
C GLN A 272 -13.16 0.31 5.41
N SER A 273 -12.13 0.83 6.07
CA SER A 273 -12.28 1.84 7.12
C SER A 273 -12.35 3.23 6.50
N VAL A 274 -13.29 4.05 6.98
CA VAL A 274 -13.40 5.45 6.59
C VAL A 274 -12.22 6.22 7.16
N HIS A 275 -11.45 6.85 6.27
CA HIS A 275 -10.25 7.59 6.64
C HIS A 275 -10.01 8.76 5.69
N THR A 276 -9.10 9.64 6.11
CA THR A 276 -8.35 10.53 5.24
C THR A 276 -6.89 10.10 5.30
N ASP A 277 -6.17 10.26 4.19
CA ASP A 277 -4.78 9.82 4.08
C ASP A 277 -3.82 10.67 4.90
N PHE A 278 -4.21 11.92 5.14
CA PHE A 278 -3.43 12.90 5.87
C PHE A 278 -4.34 13.69 6.80
N SER A 279 -3.78 14.15 7.92
CA SER A 279 -4.25 15.39 8.55
C SER A 279 -3.57 16.59 7.88
N PRO A 280 -4.03 17.83 8.12
CA PRO A 280 -3.33 19.02 7.61
C PRO A 280 -1.85 19.08 8.03
N ALA A 281 -1.58 18.78 9.31
CA ALA A 281 -0.21 18.73 9.83
C ALA A 281 0.60 17.57 9.23
N GLY A 282 -0.03 16.41 9.03
CA GLY A 282 0.59 15.24 8.40
C GLY A 282 0.98 15.51 6.94
N ALA A 283 0.12 16.19 6.17
CA ALA A 283 0.40 16.58 4.79
C ALA A 283 1.60 17.53 4.71
N LEU A 284 1.63 18.58 5.55
CA LEU A 284 2.74 19.54 5.59
C LEU A 284 4.04 18.89 6.06
N HIS A 285 4.00 17.98 7.05
CA HIS A 285 5.18 17.24 7.44
C HIS A 285 5.68 16.31 6.33
N HIS A 286 4.77 15.64 5.63
CA HIS A 286 5.14 14.78 4.50
C HIS A 286 5.83 15.58 3.39
N LEU A 287 5.38 16.82 3.13
CA LEU A 287 6.00 17.73 2.17
C LEU A 287 7.48 17.99 2.48
N GLU A 288 7.88 18.06 3.75
CA GLU A 288 9.28 18.27 4.14
C GLU A 288 10.19 17.12 3.70
N GLY A 289 9.67 15.90 3.66
CA GLY A 289 10.39 14.73 3.18
C GLY A 289 10.43 14.62 1.65
N ILE A 290 9.44 15.19 0.95
CA ILE A 290 9.37 15.17 -0.52
C ILE A 290 10.19 16.31 -1.14
N ILE A 291 10.06 17.53 -0.61
CA ILE A 291 10.83 18.70 -1.04
C ILE A 291 11.88 18.98 0.03
N THR A 292 13.05 18.34 -0.12
CA THR A 292 14.11 18.37 0.88
C THR A 292 14.85 19.70 0.96
N ASP A 293 14.95 20.44 -0.15
CA ASP A 293 15.53 21.78 -0.19
C ASP A 293 14.61 22.79 0.55
N PRO A 294 15.05 23.37 1.68
CA PRO A 294 14.25 24.35 2.43
C PRO A 294 13.93 25.62 1.65
N ALA A 295 14.80 26.07 0.76
CA ALA A 295 14.59 27.30 -0.01
C ALA A 295 13.51 27.09 -1.07
N GLU A 296 13.57 25.97 -1.80
CA GLU A 296 12.54 25.54 -2.73
C GLU A 296 11.19 25.34 -2.03
N ARG A 297 11.17 24.60 -0.90
CA ARG A 297 9.95 24.36 -0.12
C ARG A 297 9.31 25.66 0.35
N LYS A 298 10.10 26.59 0.91
CA LYS A 298 9.61 27.92 1.31
C LYS A 298 9.04 28.68 0.11
N SER A 299 9.66 28.56 -1.06
CA SER A 299 9.15 29.20 -2.28
C SER A 299 7.80 28.63 -2.70
N LEU A 300 7.64 27.30 -2.70
CA LEU A 300 6.40 26.61 -3.07
C LEU A 300 5.25 26.90 -2.10
N LEU A 301 5.55 26.99 -0.80
CA LEU A 301 4.57 27.29 0.25
C LEU A 301 4.03 28.72 0.21
N ARG A 302 4.55 29.60 -0.66
CA ARG A 302 3.95 30.93 -0.88
C ARG A 302 2.70 30.87 -1.74
N GLY A 303 2.62 29.88 -2.63
CA GLY A 303 1.42 29.59 -3.42
C GLY A 303 0.46 28.64 -2.70
N ARG A 304 -0.61 28.26 -3.38
CA ARG A 304 -1.54 27.23 -2.90
C ARG A 304 -0.94 25.84 -3.13
N VAL A 305 -0.91 25.03 -2.08
CA VAL A 305 -0.38 23.67 -2.08
C VAL A 305 -1.49 22.70 -1.74
N MET A 306 -1.65 21.68 -2.56
CA MET A 306 -2.61 20.60 -2.32
C MET A 306 -1.90 19.25 -2.31
N VAL A 307 -2.46 18.30 -1.57
CA VAL A 307 -2.21 16.87 -1.79
C VAL A 307 -3.42 16.34 -2.55
N MET A 308 -3.18 15.67 -3.67
CA MET A 308 -4.24 15.08 -4.47
C MET A 308 -3.98 13.59 -4.68
N ASN A 309 -5.08 12.85 -4.61
CA ASN A 309 -5.14 11.48 -5.07
C ASN A 309 -5.74 11.48 -6.48
N PHE A 310 -5.05 10.82 -7.39
CA PHE A 310 -5.55 10.38 -8.67
C PHE A 310 -5.86 8.89 -8.55
N TRP A 311 -7.12 8.52 -8.73
CA TRP A 311 -7.57 7.14 -8.64
C TRP A 311 -8.22 6.72 -9.95
N ARG A 312 -7.79 5.58 -10.48
CA ARG A 312 -8.23 5.09 -11.80
C ARG A 312 -8.50 3.59 -11.77
N PRO A 313 -9.65 3.12 -12.29
CA PRO A 313 -9.86 1.71 -12.57
C PRO A 313 -8.93 1.17 -13.66
N LEU A 314 -8.45 -0.05 -13.49
CA LEU A 314 -7.73 -0.78 -14.55
C LEU A 314 -8.68 -1.66 -15.37
N LYS A 315 -9.84 -1.98 -14.79
CA LYS A 315 -10.98 -2.68 -15.38
C LYS A 315 -12.27 -2.03 -14.87
N PRO A 316 -13.42 -2.21 -15.54
CA PRO A 316 -14.70 -1.76 -15.03
C PRO A 316 -14.92 -2.21 -13.58
N ILE A 317 -15.39 -1.30 -12.73
CA ILE A 317 -15.52 -1.53 -11.29
C ILE A 317 -16.89 -2.12 -10.97
N GLN A 318 -16.88 -3.31 -10.37
CA GLN A 318 -18.08 -3.93 -9.78
C GLN A 318 -17.90 -4.19 -8.28
N LYS A 319 -16.83 -4.91 -7.91
CA LYS A 319 -16.53 -5.25 -6.52
C LYS A 319 -15.77 -4.14 -5.81
N ASP A 320 -16.10 -3.94 -4.53
CA ASP A 320 -15.45 -2.99 -3.63
C ASP A 320 -15.21 -1.58 -4.23
N PRO A 321 -16.22 -0.93 -4.84
CA PRO A 321 -16.08 0.43 -5.39
C PRO A 321 -15.56 1.43 -4.36
N LEU A 322 -14.88 2.48 -4.85
CA LEU A 322 -14.42 3.59 -4.02
C LEU A 322 -15.56 4.58 -3.84
N THR A 323 -15.84 4.96 -2.60
CA THR A 323 -16.75 6.04 -2.25
C THR A 323 -15.99 7.19 -1.59
N VAL A 324 -16.46 8.41 -1.83
CA VAL A 324 -15.92 9.65 -1.29
C VAL A 324 -17.02 10.45 -0.61
N CYS A 325 -16.70 11.11 0.51
CA CYS A 325 -17.63 11.97 1.21
C CYS A 325 -17.47 13.40 0.72
N ASP A 326 -18.55 14.01 0.21
CA ASP A 326 -18.54 15.43 -0.15
C ASP A 326 -18.10 16.27 1.05
N TRP A 327 -16.99 16.99 0.92
CA TRP A 327 -16.39 17.69 2.05
C TRP A 327 -17.28 18.79 2.65
N THR A 328 -18.30 19.27 1.93
CA THR A 328 -19.25 20.29 2.41
C THR A 328 -20.16 19.73 3.50
N SER A 329 -20.24 18.40 3.55
CA SER A 329 -21.00 17.64 4.54
C SER A 329 -20.16 17.18 5.74
N VAL A 330 -18.84 17.44 5.71
CA VAL A 330 -17.87 17.00 6.71
C VAL A 330 -17.45 18.19 7.56
N ASN A 331 -17.62 18.09 8.88
CA ASN A 331 -17.03 19.03 9.81
C ASN A 331 -15.60 18.56 10.14
N GLN A 332 -14.58 19.18 9.55
CA GLN A 332 -13.18 18.77 9.74
C GLN A 332 -12.76 18.75 11.21
N GLY A 333 -13.17 19.76 12.00
CA GLY A 333 -12.83 19.86 13.42
C GLY A 333 -13.54 18.85 14.32
N ALA A 334 -14.76 18.42 13.96
CA ALA A 334 -15.60 17.52 14.77
C ALA A 334 -15.65 16.07 14.27
N ASP A 335 -15.48 15.83 12.98
CA ASP A 335 -15.61 14.51 12.37
C ASP A 335 -14.24 13.86 12.15
N CYS A 336 -13.20 14.63 11.79
CA CYS A 336 -11.86 14.11 11.52
C CYS A 336 -10.93 14.21 12.74
N ILE A 337 -10.30 13.09 13.12
CA ILE A 337 -9.34 13.01 14.22
C ILE A 337 -7.97 12.68 13.67
N ALA A 338 -7.01 13.55 14.02
CA ALA A 338 -5.61 13.31 13.72
C ALA A 338 -5.10 12.06 14.45
N PHE A 339 -4.54 11.12 13.70
CA PHE A 339 -3.99 9.88 14.21
C PHE A 339 -2.51 9.81 13.89
N ARG A 340 -1.68 10.20 14.85
CA ARG A 340 -0.22 10.29 14.70
C ARG A 340 0.45 8.98 15.04
N MET A 341 1.31 8.52 14.15
CA MET A 341 2.18 7.37 14.35
C MET A 341 3.63 7.84 14.34
N ILE A 342 4.32 7.68 15.47
CA ILE A 342 5.73 8.05 15.64
C ILE A 342 6.58 6.79 15.46
N PHE A 343 7.59 6.91 14.60
CA PHE A 343 8.58 5.89 14.29
C PHE A 343 9.99 6.42 14.63
N PRO A 344 11.02 5.56 14.68
CA PRO A 344 12.38 6.01 14.98
C PRO A 344 12.91 7.13 14.05
N ASN A 345 12.42 7.19 12.81
CA ASN A 345 12.93 8.08 11.77
C ASN A 345 11.94 9.21 11.39
N GLY A 346 10.96 9.50 12.23
CA GLY A 346 9.96 10.54 11.96
C GLY A 346 8.55 10.09 12.32
N TRP A 347 7.55 10.82 11.87
CA TRP A 347 6.15 10.51 12.15
C TRP A 347 5.30 10.63 10.89
N ASN A 348 4.16 9.96 10.90
CA ASN A 348 3.11 10.13 9.90
C ASN A 348 1.80 10.41 10.64
N GLU A 349 0.91 11.19 10.04
CA GLU A 349 -0.39 11.49 10.64
C GLU A 349 -1.48 11.45 9.56
N LEU A 350 -2.48 10.60 9.79
CA LEU A 350 -3.65 10.41 8.95
C LEU A 350 -4.91 10.86 9.70
N GLY A 351 -6.06 10.92 9.03
CA GLY A 351 -7.33 11.18 9.69
C GLY A 351 -8.15 9.91 9.90
N LYS A 352 -8.56 9.67 11.15
CA LYS A 352 -9.65 8.75 11.48
C LYS A 352 -10.96 9.53 11.51
N VAL A 353 -12.04 8.96 10.97
CA VAL A 353 -13.29 9.70 10.77
C VAL A 353 -14.37 9.13 11.69
N GLN A 354 -15.00 10.00 12.48
CA GLN A 354 -16.19 9.69 13.28
C GLN A 354 -17.44 9.74 12.43
N PHE A 355 -18.46 8.99 12.80
CA PHE A 355 -19.74 9.05 12.10
C PHE A 355 -20.47 10.38 12.33
N SER A 356 -21.08 10.90 11.26
CA SER A 356 -22.01 12.02 11.28
C SER A 356 -23.15 11.70 10.33
N GLU A 357 -24.40 11.95 10.74
CA GLU A 357 -25.59 11.76 9.89
C GLU A 357 -25.62 12.73 8.70
N LYS A 358 -24.82 13.80 8.75
CA LYS A 358 -24.72 14.79 7.67
C LYS A 358 -23.88 14.29 6.51
N HIS A 359 -23.00 13.31 6.72
CA HIS A 359 -22.09 12.80 5.69
C HIS A 359 -22.82 12.42 4.41
N ASN A 360 -22.38 13.02 3.30
CA ASN A 360 -22.92 12.80 1.97
C ASN A 360 -21.94 11.97 1.14
N TRP A 361 -22.16 10.66 1.10
CA TRP A 361 -21.33 9.72 0.34
C TRP A 361 -21.74 9.65 -1.12
N CYS A 362 -20.74 9.75 -2.00
CA CYS A 362 -20.88 9.73 -3.45
C CYS A 362 -19.97 8.64 -4.03
N TYR A 363 -20.48 7.92 -5.02
CA TYR A 363 -19.70 6.98 -5.82
C TYR A 363 -20.17 6.99 -7.27
N LEU A 364 -19.37 6.44 -8.18
CA LEU A 364 -19.73 6.32 -9.59
C LEU A 364 -20.01 4.86 -9.94
N ALA A 365 -21.27 4.53 -10.24
CA ALA A 365 -21.65 3.17 -10.62
C ALA A 365 -21.04 2.76 -11.97
N ASP A 366 -20.59 1.50 -12.07
CA ASP A 366 -19.93 0.93 -13.25
C ASP A 366 -18.79 1.82 -13.77
N GLN A 367 -17.90 2.25 -12.87
CA GLN A 367 -16.81 3.16 -13.21
C GLN A 367 -15.82 2.50 -14.19
N GLN A 368 -15.57 3.16 -15.32
CA GLN A 368 -14.78 2.62 -16.42
C GLN A 368 -13.29 3.02 -16.32
N PRO A 369 -12.38 2.29 -16.99
CA PRO A 369 -10.95 2.61 -16.99
C PRO A 369 -10.55 3.99 -17.57
N ASN A 370 -11.43 4.63 -18.33
CA ASN A 370 -11.24 6.01 -18.82
C ASN A 370 -11.86 7.06 -17.88
N GLU A 371 -12.41 6.66 -16.73
CA GLU A 371 -13.05 7.54 -15.76
C GLU A 371 -12.18 7.61 -14.49
N ALA A 372 -11.33 8.63 -14.41
CA ALA A 372 -10.50 8.86 -13.23
C ALA A 372 -11.24 9.70 -12.19
N LEU A 373 -11.01 9.39 -10.92
CA LEU A 373 -11.43 10.17 -9.77
C LEU A 373 -10.24 10.96 -9.24
N LEU A 374 -10.38 12.28 -9.19
CA LEU A 374 -9.45 13.18 -8.53
C LEU A 374 -10.04 13.64 -7.21
N PHE A 375 -9.27 13.65 -6.14
CA PHE A 375 -9.76 14.18 -4.86
C PHE A 375 -8.64 14.70 -3.97
N LYS A 376 -8.98 15.70 -3.16
CA LYS A 376 -8.05 16.41 -2.27
C LYS A 376 -7.87 15.66 -0.96
N GLN A 377 -6.63 15.50 -0.54
CA GLN A 377 -6.23 15.00 0.78
C GLN A 377 -5.53 16.06 1.61
N PHE A 378 -5.37 17.27 1.07
CA PHE A 378 -4.97 18.49 1.74
C PHE A 378 -5.13 19.65 0.77
N ASP A 379 -5.49 20.83 1.26
CA ASP A 379 -5.56 22.05 0.47
C ASP A 379 -5.26 23.27 1.33
N SER A 380 -4.10 23.90 1.14
CA SER A 380 -3.68 25.06 1.92
C SER A 380 -4.51 26.33 1.62
N GLY A 381 -5.32 26.33 0.55
CA GLY A 381 -6.23 27.42 0.21
C GLY A 381 -7.62 27.27 0.84
N ALA A 382 -7.92 26.13 1.44
CA ALA A 382 -9.17 25.90 2.16
C ALA A 382 -9.00 26.16 3.66
N ASP A 383 -10.05 26.64 4.32
CA ASP A 383 -10.06 26.84 5.76
C ASP A 383 -9.71 25.52 6.50
N ASP A 384 -8.73 25.58 7.40
CA ASP A 384 -8.19 24.45 8.18
C ASP A 384 -7.54 23.29 7.39
N GLY A 385 -7.25 23.44 6.09
CA GLY A 385 -6.48 22.43 5.33
C GLY A 385 -7.27 21.15 5.03
N VAL A 386 -8.47 21.30 4.48
CA VAL A 386 -9.48 20.24 4.30
C VAL A 386 -8.94 18.94 3.66
N THR A 387 -9.36 17.80 4.22
CA THR A 387 -9.01 16.46 3.75
C THR A 387 -10.29 15.64 3.51
N LEU A 388 -10.37 14.89 2.40
CA LEU A 388 -11.61 14.23 1.99
C LEU A 388 -11.71 12.78 2.52
N PRO A 389 -12.73 12.46 3.36
CA PRO A 389 -13.00 11.10 3.78
C PRO A 389 -13.34 10.19 2.59
N HIS A 390 -12.77 8.99 2.59
CA HIS A 390 -13.04 7.99 1.58
C HIS A 390 -12.95 6.57 2.16
N SER A 391 -13.58 5.63 1.46
CA SER A 391 -13.56 4.21 1.80
C SER A 391 -13.89 3.36 0.58
N ALA A 392 -13.44 2.12 0.56
CA ALA A 392 -14.12 1.11 -0.23
C ALA A 392 -15.38 0.64 0.51
N PHE A 393 -16.42 0.25 -0.23
CA PHE A 393 -17.63 -0.32 0.35
C PHE A 393 -18.02 -1.61 -0.37
N VAL A 394 -18.69 -2.51 0.35
CA VAL A 394 -19.23 -3.74 -0.24
C VAL A 394 -20.62 -3.46 -0.77
N ASP A 395 -20.81 -3.59 -2.07
CA ASP A 395 -22.13 -3.67 -2.68
C ASP A 395 -22.61 -5.13 -2.66
N PRO A 396 -23.70 -5.47 -1.94
CA PRO A 396 -24.20 -6.84 -1.88
C PRO A 396 -24.50 -7.45 -3.25
N ARG A 397 -24.80 -6.63 -4.26
CA ARG A 397 -25.11 -7.08 -5.63
C ARG A 397 -23.89 -7.67 -6.35
N TYR A 398 -22.69 -7.25 -5.96
CA TYR A 398 -21.44 -7.59 -6.64
C TYR A 398 -20.40 -8.21 -5.69
N ALA A 399 -20.82 -8.69 -4.53
CA ALA A 399 -19.94 -9.24 -3.51
C ALA A 399 -19.13 -10.45 -4.00
N ASP A 400 -19.68 -11.22 -4.94
CA ASP A 400 -19.05 -12.42 -5.52
C ASP A 400 -18.36 -12.18 -6.87
N CYS A 401 -18.35 -10.93 -7.36
CA CYS A 401 -17.66 -10.57 -8.60
C CYS A 401 -16.13 -10.62 -8.45
N ASP A 402 -15.44 -10.49 -9.59
CA ASP A 402 -13.99 -10.41 -9.63
C ASP A 402 -13.49 -9.23 -8.79
N PRO A 403 -12.35 -9.39 -8.10
CA PRO A 403 -11.85 -8.33 -7.26
C PRO A 403 -11.45 -7.09 -8.06
N ARG A 404 -11.61 -5.92 -7.43
CA ARG A 404 -11.22 -4.64 -7.99
C ARG A 404 -9.76 -4.61 -8.40
N GLU A 405 -9.51 -4.07 -9.58
CA GLU A 405 -8.19 -3.67 -10.05
C GLU A 405 -8.17 -2.16 -10.32
N SER A 406 -7.34 -1.43 -9.57
CA SER A 406 -7.27 0.02 -9.64
C SER A 406 -5.85 0.50 -9.33
N ILE A 407 -5.50 1.66 -9.86
CA ILE A 407 -4.29 2.39 -9.49
C ILE A 407 -4.64 3.67 -8.72
N GLU A 408 -3.86 3.94 -7.69
CA GLU A 408 -3.89 5.16 -6.90
C GLU A 408 -2.52 5.84 -7.02
N ILE A 409 -2.50 7.12 -7.40
CA ILE A 409 -1.30 7.95 -7.48
C ILE A 409 -1.52 9.15 -6.55
N LYS A 410 -0.56 9.41 -5.66
CA LYS A 410 -0.60 10.53 -4.72
C LYS A 410 0.50 11.52 -5.06
N MET A 411 0.10 12.78 -5.15
CA MET A 411 0.99 13.85 -5.60
C MET A 411 0.75 15.13 -4.80
N PHE A 412 1.83 15.88 -4.60
CA PHE A 412 1.72 17.29 -4.26
C PHE A 412 1.45 18.09 -5.52
N VAL A 413 0.55 19.08 -5.41
CA VAL A 413 0.13 19.95 -6.49
C VAL A 413 0.36 21.39 -6.05
N PHE A 414 1.14 22.13 -6.84
CA PHE A 414 1.58 23.48 -6.52
C PHE A 414 1.02 24.47 -7.53
N LEU A 415 0.19 25.38 -7.05
CA LEU A 415 -0.32 26.51 -7.83
C LEU A 415 0.55 27.74 -7.59
N PRO A 416 0.71 28.61 -8.59
CA PRO A 416 1.45 29.87 -8.44
C PRO A 416 0.77 30.80 -7.41
N GLU A 417 1.54 31.76 -6.88
CA GLU A 417 0.99 32.83 -6.03
C GLU A 417 -0.11 33.60 -6.78
N GLY A 418 -1.28 33.78 -6.16
CA GLY A 418 -2.37 34.62 -6.68
C GLY A 418 -3.46 33.91 -7.50
N ASN A 419 -3.47 32.57 -7.53
CA ASN A 419 -4.50 31.75 -8.16
C ASN A 419 -5.44 31.08 -7.16
#